data_AF-A0A7Y3BTM7-F1
#
_entry.id   AF-A0A7Y3BTM7-F1
#
_cell.length_a   1.000
_cell.length_b   1.000
_cell.length_c   1.000
_cell.angle_alpha   90.00
_cell.angle_beta   90.00
_cell.angle_gamma   90.00
#
_symmetry.space_group_name_H-M   'P 1'
#
loop_
_entity.id
_entity.type
_entity.pdbx_description
1 polymer ?
#
loop_
_entity_poly.entity_id
_entity_poly.type
_entity_poly.pdbx_seq_one_letter_code
_entity_poly.pdbx_strand_id
1 'polypeptide(L)'
;MEQIFPYANVVAGLLLLVIGFGAHFVGQLISVVDWDLATRLGLQEASLRPEYRHYEHAIAMSDVLVGWTYGIAAVGLIIDAPFGYLWAWLPGAILTYHSIGFLFWTGHHKASGDDYATTRAPLRHAWAASNLATGLLTLAVAASRTVVE
;
A
#
# COMPACT_ATOMS: atom_id res chain seq x y z
N MET A 1 10.04 17.27 20.66
CA MET A 1 9.82 15.99 19.98
C MET A 1 10.95 15.80 18.99
N GLU A 2 11.77 14.77 19.18
CA GLU A 2 12.80 14.45 18.18
C GLU A 2 12.11 13.73 17.01
N GLN A 3 11.98 14.45 15.90
CA GLN A 3 11.58 13.84 14.64
C GLN A 3 12.80 13.24 13.97
N ILE A 4 12.61 12.16 13.20
CA ILE A 4 13.67 11.48 12.44
C ILE A 4 14.41 12.48 11.52
N PHE A 5 13.66 13.41 10.96
CA PHE A 5 14.13 14.61 10.26
C PHE A 5 13.02 15.68 10.35
N PRO A 6 13.30 16.96 10.04
CA PRO A 6 12.30 18.01 10.12
C PRO A 6 11.06 17.72 9.26
N TYR A 7 9.88 17.78 9.89
CA TYR A 7 8.57 17.53 9.27
C TYR A 7 8.34 16.09 8.78
N ALA A 8 9.04 15.09 9.35
CA ALA A 8 8.90 13.69 8.98
C ALA A 8 7.45 13.18 9.06
N ASN A 9 6.69 13.64 10.06
CA ASN A 9 5.26 13.33 10.22
C ASN A 9 4.42 13.86 9.06
N VAL A 10 4.67 15.10 8.63
CA VAL A 10 3.94 15.71 7.50
C VAL A 10 4.26 14.97 6.20
N VAL A 11 5.54 14.67 5.97
CA VAL A 11 5.96 13.90 4.78
C VAL A 11 5.33 12.51 4.76
N ALA A 12 5.38 11.78 5.87
CA ALA A 12 4.74 10.47 6.00
C ALA A 12 3.23 10.55 5.78
N GLY A 13 2.57 11.56 6.35
CA GLY A 13 1.14 11.78 6.18
C GLY A 13 0.74 12.09 4.74
N LEU A 14 1.51 12.93 4.03
CA LEU A 14 1.28 13.21 2.61
C LEU A 14 1.49 11.97 1.73
N LEU A 15 2.51 11.17 2.01
CA LEU A 15 2.74 9.92 1.30
C LEU A 15 1.63 8.90 1.57
N LEU A 16 1.17 8.75 2.81
CA LEU A 16 0.01 7.92 3.13
C LEU A 16 -1.25 8.40 2.41
N LEU A 17 -1.45 9.72 2.26
CA LEU A 17 -2.60 10.25 1.54
C LEU A 17 -2.55 9.93 0.05
N VAL A 18 -1.40 10.14 -0.62
CA VAL A 18 -1.29 9.94 -2.06
C VAL A 18 -1.14 8.45 -2.42
N ILE A 19 -0.22 7.76 -1.76
CA ILE A 19 0.16 6.38 -2.05
C ILE A 19 -0.83 5.41 -1.40
N GLY A 20 -1.08 5.55 -0.10
CA GLY A 20 -1.98 4.67 0.65
C GLY A 20 -3.45 4.92 0.34
N PHE A 21 -3.95 6.12 0.58
CA PHE A 21 -5.37 6.40 0.41
C PHE A 21 -5.75 6.54 -1.06
N GLY A 22 -5.03 7.37 -1.82
CA GLY A 22 -5.29 7.59 -3.24
C GLY A 22 -5.06 6.33 -4.06
N ALA A 23 -3.82 5.95 -4.29
CA ALA A 23 -3.54 4.90 -5.27
C ALA A 23 -3.78 3.47 -4.75
N HIS A 24 -3.52 3.17 -3.47
CA HIS A 24 -3.79 1.84 -2.92
C HIS A 24 -5.29 1.65 -2.62
N PHE A 25 -5.91 2.43 -1.74
CA PHE A 25 -7.31 2.22 -1.37
C PHE A 25 -8.29 2.50 -2.52
N VAL A 26 -8.22 3.65 -3.20
CA VAL A 26 -9.13 3.91 -4.34
C VAL A 26 -8.86 2.94 -5.49
N GLY A 27 -7.60 2.58 -5.75
CA GLY A 27 -7.27 1.59 -6.77
C GLY A 27 -7.88 0.21 -6.49
N GLN A 28 -7.83 -0.25 -5.23
CA GLN A 28 -8.48 -1.51 -4.84
C GLN A 28 -10.00 -1.41 -4.84
N LEU A 29 -10.57 -0.24 -4.50
CA LEU A 29 -12.01 -0.02 -4.62
C LEU A 29 -12.49 -0.14 -6.07
N ILE A 30 -11.75 0.44 -7.03
CA ILE A 30 -12.03 0.26 -8.45
C ILE A 30 -11.96 -1.22 -8.82
N SER A 31 -10.97 -1.95 -8.33
CA SER A 31 -10.80 -3.39 -8.58
C SER A 31 -11.97 -4.25 -8.08
N VAL A 32 -12.57 -3.87 -6.95
CA VAL A 32 -13.76 -4.54 -6.41
C VAL A 32 -15.01 -4.20 -7.21
N VAL A 33 -15.20 -2.93 -7.57
CA VAL A 33 -16.45 -2.44 -8.21
C VAL A 33 -16.49 -2.76 -9.70
N ASP A 34 -15.37 -2.61 -10.40
CA ASP A 34 -15.26 -2.78 -11.85
C ASP A 34 -13.88 -3.35 -12.22
N TRP A 35 -13.81 -4.69 -12.25
CA TRP A 35 -12.60 -5.43 -12.59
C TRP A 35 -12.09 -5.09 -14.01
N ASP A 36 -12.99 -4.89 -14.96
CA ASP A 36 -12.62 -4.62 -16.35
C ASP A 36 -12.00 -3.23 -16.48
N LEU A 37 -12.54 -2.23 -15.76
CA LEU A 37 -11.91 -0.92 -15.63
C LEU A 37 -10.55 -1.03 -14.94
N ALA A 38 -10.45 -1.79 -13.85
CA ALA A 38 -9.19 -1.97 -13.13
C ALA A 38 -8.10 -2.60 -14.03
N THR A 39 -8.47 -3.56 -14.87
CA THR A 39 -7.57 -4.13 -15.88
C THR A 39 -7.15 -3.09 -16.94
N ARG A 40 -8.09 -2.28 -17.45
CA ARG A 40 -7.79 -1.22 -18.44
C ARG A 40 -6.86 -0.13 -17.87
N LEU A 41 -6.99 0.18 -16.59
CA LEU A 41 -6.13 1.12 -15.87
C LEU A 41 -4.78 0.48 -15.46
N GLY A 42 -4.58 -0.80 -15.71
CA GLY A 42 -3.36 -1.52 -15.34
C GLY A 42 -3.23 -1.83 -13.84
N LEU A 43 -4.30 -1.65 -13.06
CA LEU A 43 -4.37 -1.97 -11.63
C LEU A 43 -4.44 -3.48 -11.41
N GLN A 44 -5.18 -4.19 -12.26
CA GLN A 44 -5.36 -5.65 -12.22
C GLN A 44 -4.87 -6.31 -13.50
N GLU A 45 -4.62 -7.61 -13.42
CA GLU A 45 -4.16 -8.40 -14.56
C GLU A 45 -5.29 -8.84 -15.49
N ALA A 46 -5.01 -8.83 -16.79
CA ALA A 46 -6.01 -9.13 -17.81
C ALA A 46 -6.24 -10.64 -18.00
N SER A 47 -5.18 -11.44 -17.86
CA SER A 47 -5.17 -12.84 -18.27
C SER A 47 -4.81 -13.79 -17.14
N LEU A 48 -5.27 -13.50 -15.92
CA LEU A 48 -5.11 -14.42 -14.79
C LEU A 48 -5.93 -15.68 -14.99
N ARG A 49 -5.37 -16.81 -14.54
CA ARG A 49 -6.14 -18.02 -14.31
C ARG A 49 -7.28 -17.72 -13.31
N PRO A 50 -8.47 -18.35 -13.46
CA PRO A 50 -9.64 -18.04 -12.62
C PRO A 50 -9.36 -18.06 -11.11
N GLU A 51 -8.58 -19.02 -10.63
CA GLU A 51 -8.17 -19.16 -9.23
C GLU A 51 -7.40 -17.95 -8.70
N TYR A 52 -6.48 -17.40 -9.50
CA TYR A 52 -5.71 -16.21 -9.13
C TYR A 52 -6.56 -14.95 -9.19
N ARG A 53 -7.49 -14.87 -10.16
CA ARG A 53 -8.45 -13.77 -10.22
C ARG A 53 -9.32 -13.71 -8.96
N HIS A 54 -9.85 -14.84 -8.51
CA HIS A 54 -10.65 -14.89 -7.28
C HIS A 54 -9.83 -14.52 -6.05
N TYR A 55 -8.57 -14.98 -5.99
CA TYR A 55 -7.64 -14.63 -4.92
C TYR A 55 -7.33 -13.12 -4.89
N GLU A 56 -6.97 -12.52 -6.02
CA GLU A 56 -6.69 -11.08 -6.11
C GLU A 56 -7.93 -10.23 -5.82
N HIS A 57 -9.11 -10.66 -6.24
CA HIS A 57 -10.36 -9.97 -5.90
C HIS A 57 -10.65 -10.02 -4.39
N ALA A 58 -10.37 -11.14 -3.72
CA ALA A 58 -10.50 -11.26 -2.27
C ALA A 58 -9.49 -10.38 -1.51
N ILE A 59 -8.27 -10.24 -2.04
CA ILE A 59 -7.28 -9.28 -1.52
C ILE A 59 -7.80 -7.85 -1.70
N ALA A 60 -8.28 -7.49 -2.90
CA ALA A 60 -8.81 -6.16 -3.17
C ALA A 60 -9.95 -5.80 -2.21
N MET A 61 -10.86 -6.74 -1.95
CA MET A 61 -11.92 -6.56 -0.94
C MET A 61 -11.34 -6.34 0.46
N SER A 62 -10.36 -7.15 0.87
CA SER A 62 -9.73 -7.02 2.17
C SER A 62 -9.05 -5.66 2.32
N ASP A 63 -8.36 -5.19 1.29
CA ASP A 63 -7.71 -3.89 1.24
C ASP A 63 -8.70 -2.73 1.30
N VAL A 64 -9.88 -2.86 0.69
CA VAL A 64 -10.95 -1.86 0.80
C VAL A 64 -11.49 -1.79 2.23
N LEU A 65 -11.69 -2.94 2.89
CA LEU A 65 -12.21 -3.00 4.26
C LEU A 65 -11.30 -2.31 5.28
N VAL A 66 -9.99 -2.27 5.04
CA VAL A 66 -9.01 -1.64 5.95
C VAL A 66 -8.42 -0.34 5.41
N GLY A 67 -8.50 -0.08 4.11
CA GLY A 67 -7.77 1.00 3.45
C GLY A 67 -8.26 2.41 3.79
N TRP A 68 -9.48 2.58 4.30
CA TRP A 68 -9.94 3.87 4.83
C TRP A 68 -9.04 4.39 5.98
N THR A 69 -8.33 3.49 6.68
CA THR A 69 -7.40 3.84 7.76
C THR A 69 -6.20 4.67 7.28
N TYR A 70 -5.83 4.56 5.99
CA TYR A 70 -4.79 5.41 5.39
C TYR A 70 -5.10 6.90 5.54
N GLY A 71 -6.37 7.29 5.30
CA GLY A 71 -6.80 8.69 5.37
C GLY A 71 -6.77 9.23 6.79
N ILE A 72 -7.21 8.43 7.77
CA ILE A 72 -7.22 8.83 9.19
C ILE A 72 -5.79 9.01 9.70
N ALA A 73 -4.91 8.05 9.43
CA ALA A 73 -3.50 8.15 9.80
C ALA A 73 -2.83 9.36 9.12
N ALA A 74 -3.08 9.56 7.82
CA ALA A 74 -2.53 10.68 7.06
C ALA A 74 -2.91 12.04 7.67
N VAL A 75 -4.21 12.28 7.90
CA VAL A 75 -4.70 13.53 8.49
C VAL A 75 -4.10 13.73 9.88
N GLY A 76 -4.12 12.70 10.72
CA GLY A 76 -3.57 12.76 12.07
C GLY A 76 -2.07 13.10 12.08
N LEU A 77 -1.28 12.50 11.18
CA LEU A 77 0.15 12.80 11.05
C LEU A 77 0.41 14.22 10.55
N ILE A 78 -0.35 14.71 9.56
CA ILE A 78 -0.19 16.06 8.99
C ILE A 78 -0.44 17.15 10.05
N ILE A 79 -1.45 16.97 10.90
CA ILE A 79 -1.79 17.92 11.97
C ILE A 79 -1.06 17.64 13.29
N ASP A 80 -0.14 16.67 13.29
CA ASP A 80 0.65 16.24 14.46
C ASP A 80 -0.17 15.74 15.66
N ALA A 81 -1.35 15.17 15.40
CA ALA A 81 -2.23 14.65 16.45
C ALA A 81 -1.75 13.27 16.98
N PRO A 82 -1.82 13.00 18.30
CA PRO A 82 -1.38 11.74 18.90
C PRO A 82 -1.99 10.49 18.27
N PHE A 83 -3.29 10.52 17.95
CA PHE A 83 -3.96 9.39 17.33
C PHE A 83 -3.35 9.05 15.95
N GLY A 84 -2.81 10.03 15.22
CA GLY A 84 -2.23 9.81 13.90
C GLY A 84 -1.06 8.84 13.94
N TYR A 85 -0.22 8.95 14.98
CA TYR A 85 0.94 8.08 15.19
C TYR A 85 0.53 6.66 15.64
N LEU A 86 -0.52 6.55 16.45
CA LEU A 86 -1.08 5.25 16.82
C LEU A 86 -1.66 4.53 15.59
N TRP A 87 -2.44 5.25 14.79
CA TRP A 87 -3.04 4.69 13.58
C TRP A 87 -2.01 4.36 12.51
N ALA A 88 -0.91 5.11 12.40
CA ALA A 88 0.13 4.94 11.38
C ALA A 88 0.76 3.53 11.34
N TRP A 89 0.77 2.80 12.46
CA TRP A 89 1.26 1.43 12.51
C TRP A 89 0.58 0.51 11.49
N LEU A 90 -0.75 0.60 11.37
CA LEU A 90 -1.52 -0.31 10.52
C LEU A 90 -1.28 -0.04 9.02
N PRO A 91 -1.48 1.19 8.49
CA PRO A 91 -1.05 1.58 7.15
C PRO A 91 0.41 1.25 6.83
N GLY A 92 1.32 1.55 7.75
CA GLY A 92 2.75 1.31 7.57
C GLY A 92 3.05 -0.18 7.38
N ALA A 93 2.43 -1.03 8.19
CA ALA A 93 2.56 -2.49 8.10
C ALA A 93 1.95 -3.03 6.80
N ILE A 94 0.74 -2.57 6.42
CA ILE A 94 0.05 -3.04 5.21
C ILE A 94 0.86 -2.71 3.95
N LEU A 95 1.34 -1.47 3.79
CA LEU A 95 2.14 -1.08 2.61
C LEU A 95 3.46 -1.85 2.53
N THR A 96 4.10 -2.10 3.69
CA THR A 96 5.34 -2.89 3.76
C THR A 96 5.08 -4.34 3.38
N TYR A 97 4.06 -4.97 3.97
CA TYR A 97 3.65 -6.33 3.68
C TYR A 97 3.30 -6.52 2.21
N HIS A 98 2.49 -5.65 1.62
CA HIS A 98 2.11 -5.74 0.19
C HIS A 98 3.31 -5.66 -0.73
N SER A 99 4.27 -4.80 -0.41
CA SER A 99 5.49 -4.65 -1.20
C SER A 99 6.35 -5.91 -1.17
N ILE A 100 6.52 -6.51 0.02
CA ILE A 100 7.25 -7.76 0.20
C ILE A 100 6.48 -8.91 -0.47
N GLY A 101 5.17 -8.99 -0.26
CA GLY A 101 4.28 -9.98 -0.87
C GLY A 101 4.34 -9.94 -2.40
N PHE A 102 4.35 -8.75 -2.99
CA PHE A 102 4.53 -8.56 -4.44
C PHE A 102 5.86 -9.14 -4.94
N LEU A 103 6.96 -8.95 -4.22
CA LEU A 103 8.26 -9.52 -4.61
C LEU A 103 8.24 -11.05 -4.59
N PHE A 104 7.64 -11.65 -3.55
CA PHE A 104 7.47 -13.09 -3.49
C PHE A 104 6.54 -13.59 -4.60
N TRP A 105 5.37 -12.98 -4.76
CA TRP A 105 4.39 -13.33 -5.79
C TRP A 105 5.00 -13.32 -7.19
N THR A 106 5.66 -12.23 -7.56
CA THR A 106 6.32 -12.10 -8.86
C THR A 106 7.48 -13.08 -9.05
N GLY A 107 8.25 -13.36 -7.98
CA GLY A 107 9.31 -14.37 -8.01
C GLY A 107 8.78 -15.79 -8.24
N HIS A 108 7.68 -16.16 -7.58
CA HIS A 108 7.06 -17.48 -7.73
C HIS A 108 6.47 -17.68 -9.13
N HIS A 109 5.79 -16.69 -9.70
CA HIS A 109 5.27 -16.80 -11.07
C HIS A 109 6.38 -16.95 -12.11
N LYS A 110 7.48 -16.21 -11.96
CA LYS A 110 8.66 -16.39 -12.82
C LYS A 110 9.23 -17.80 -12.72
N ALA A 111 9.24 -18.39 -11.52
CA ALA A 111 9.74 -19.75 -11.30
C ALA A 111 8.76 -20.83 -11.79
N SER A 112 7.45 -20.62 -11.73
CA SER A 112 6.42 -21.55 -12.20
C SER A 112 6.25 -21.55 -13.72
N GLY A 113 6.80 -20.55 -14.42
CA GLY A 113 6.62 -20.35 -15.85
C GLY A 113 5.33 -19.60 -16.22
N ASP A 114 4.60 -19.09 -15.22
CA ASP A 114 3.47 -18.20 -15.45
C ASP A 114 3.98 -16.83 -15.89
N ASP A 115 3.53 -16.37 -17.06
CA ASP A 115 3.97 -15.12 -17.65
C ASP A 115 2.85 -14.08 -17.67
N TYR A 116 2.75 -13.31 -16.60
CA TYR A 116 1.80 -12.20 -16.48
C TYR A 116 2.47 -10.86 -16.77
N ALA A 117 1.71 -9.88 -17.27
CA ALA A 117 2.22 -8.56 -17.63
C ALA A 117 2.92 -7.85 -16.44
N THR A 118 2.43 -8.10 -15.23
CA THR A 118 2.94 -7.70 -13.90
C THR A 118 4.38 -8.08 -13.69
N THR A 119 4.77 -9.28 -14.13
CA THR A 119 6.12 -9.81 -13.92
C THR A 119 7.16 -9.07 -14.78
N ARG A 120 6.69 -8.31 -15.78
CA ARG A 120 7.49 -7.57 -16.76
C ARG A 120 7.28 -6.05 -16.71
N ALA A 121 6.33 -5.55 -15.91
CA ALA A 121 5.96 -4.14 -15.88
C ALA A 121 6.85 -3.35 -14.90
N PRO A 122 7.79 -2.49 -15.39
CA PRO A 122 8.67 -1.71 -14.51
C PRO A 122 7.90 -0.75 -13.61
N LEU A 123 6.72 -0.29 -14.05
CA LEU A 123 5.83 0.57 -13.25
C LEU A 123 5.31 -0.14 -11.99
N ARG A 124 5.05 -1.45 -12.04
CA ARG A 124 4.60 -2.20 -10.84
C ARG A 124 5.73 -2.40 -9.84
N HIS A 125 6.95 -2.58 -10.31
CA HIS A 125 8.13 -2.59 -9.43
C HIS A 125 8.37 -1.22 -8.79
N ALA A 126 8.24 -0.13 -9.55
CA ALA A 126 8.31 1.22 -9.00
C ALA A 126 7.22 1.46 -7.96
N TRP A 127 5.99 1.01 -8.23
CA TRP A 127 4.86 1.09 -7.30
C TRP A 127 5.13 0.32 -5.99
N ALA A 128 5.61 -0.92 -6.08
CA ALA A 128 5.99 -1.70 -4.91
C ALA A 128 7.12 -1.03 -4.11
N ALA A 129 8.10 -0.40 -4.78
CA ALA A 129 9.15 0.35 -4.10
C ALA A 129 8.59 1.59 -3.38
N SER A 130 7.65 2.32 -4.01
CA SER A 130 6.98 3.47 -3.38
C SER A 130 6.16 3.07 -2.17
N ASN A 131 5.43 1.95 -2.24
CA ASN A 131 4.70 1.39 -1.11
C ASN A 131 5.67 1.01 0.03
N LEU A 132 6.78 0.35 -0.29
CA LEU A 132 7.77 -0.06 0.70
C LEU A 132 8.38 1.16 1.41
N ALA A 133 8.83 2.15 0.65
CA ALA A 133 9.43 3.36 1.21
C ALA A 133 8.42 4.13 2.09
N THR A 134 7.18 4.26 1.61
CA THR A 134 6.10 4.90 2.37
C THR A 134 5.78 4.14 3.64
N GLY A 135 5.67 2.80 3.56
CA GLY A 135 5.37 1.94 4.69
C GLY A 135 6.45 2.00 5.77
N LEU A 136 7.72 1.86 5.38
CA LEU A 136 8.86 1.93 6.30
C LEU A 136 8.99 3.30 6.96
N LEU A 137 8.85 4.39 6.20
CA LEU A 137 8.87 5.74 6.78
C LEU A 137 7.72 5.92 7.77
N THR A 138 6.52 5.47 7.41
CA THR A 138 5.33 5.55 8.28
C THR A 138 5.55 4.81 9.60
N LEU A 139 6.10 3.59 9.53
CA LEU A 139 6.42 2.80 10.72
C LEU A 139 7.49 3.49 11.58
N ALA A 140 8.51 4.06 10.97
CA ALA A 140 9.54 4.78 11.69
C ALA A 140 8.97 6.02 12.42
N VAL A 141 8.10 6.80 11.74
CA VAL A 141 7.40 7.94 12.35
C VAL A 141 6.47 7.50 13.48
N ALA A 142 5.74 6.40 13.32
CA ALA A 142 4.92 5.84 14.38
C ALA A 142 5.77 5.48 15.62
N ALA A 143 6.91 4.84 15.39
CA ALA A 143 7.84 4.43 16.43
C ALA A 143 8.52 5.61 17.15
N SER A 144 8.77 6.73 16.47
CA SER A 144 9.42 7.90 17.10
C SER A 144 8.58 8.54 18.21
N ARG A 145 7.26 8.27 18.26
CA ARG A 145 6.38 8.77 19.33
C ARG A 145 6.24 7.79 20.49
N THR A 146 6.37 6.48 20.26
CA THR A 146 6.27 5.44 21.31
C THR A 146 7.50 5.35 22.22
N VAL A 147 8.63 5.95 21.84
CA VAL A 147 9.87 5.93 22.65
C VAL A 147 9.94 7.10 23.66
N VAL A 148 8.98 8.03 23.61
CA VAL A 148 9.03 9.31 24.35
C VAL A 148 7.91 9.45 25.39
N GLU A 149 7.09 8.40 25.58
CA GLU A 149 6.13 8.28 26.69
C GLU A 149 6.69 7.35 27.78
#